data_AF-A0A926GKZ3-F1
#
_entry.id   AF-A0A926GKZ3-F1
#
_cell.length_a   1.000
_cell.length_b   1.000
_cell.length_c   1.000
_cell.angle_alpha   90.00
_cell.angle_beta   90.00
_cell.angle_gamma   90.00
#
_symmetry.space_group_name_H-M   'P 1'
#
loop_
_entity.id
_entity.type
_entity.pdbx_description
1 polymer ?
#
loop_
_entity_poly.entity_id
_entity_poly.type
_entity_poly.pdbx_seq_one_letter_code
_entity_poly.pdbx_strand_id
1 'polypeptide(L)'
;MDTTHLLVTDLEVDTALAEPSVPLAIRTVWQLLRESDVRLSEAVALDVPDVELTDRVVVLRETKEGGVFEADVTSATATQLDELIGTRQSGPVFTIGGRRLRADEVAATFRKVTGKSVHALCFTRQVRSHRETDRPTLVERAAPGQGSTKPA
;
A
#
# COMPACT_ATOMS: atom_id res chain seq x y z
N MET A 1 5.22 26.57 1.86
CA MET A 1 4.26 25.46 1.72
C MET A 1 4.10 24.82 3.07
N ASP A 2 2.90 24.81 3.63
CA ASP A 2 2.62 24.10 4.89
C ASP A 2 2.53 22.59 4.60
N THR A 3 3.59 21.86 4.92
CA THR A 3 3.69 20.41 4.74
C THR A 3 3.16 19.63 5.94
N THR A 4 2.60 20.30 6.95
CA THR A 4 2.10 19.66 8.17
C THR A 4 0.94 18.70 7.87
N HIS A 5 0.19 18.92 6.79
CA HIS A 5 -0.86 18.01 6.31
C HIS A 5 -0.34 16.76 5.57
N LEU A 6 0.96 16.71 5.26
CA LEU A 6 1.63 15.60 4.57
C LEU A 6 2.32 14.63 5.53
N LEU A 7 2.37 14.96 6.82
CA LEU A 7 2.85 14.07 7.85
C LEU A 7 1.66 13.47 8.58
N VAL A 8 1.57 12.14 8.52
CA VAL A 8 0.65 11.32 9.31
C VAL A 8 1.48 10.26 10.04
N THR A 9 1.24 10.14 11.34
CA THR A 9 1.90 9.15 12.21
C THR A 9 1.29 7.77 12.01
N ASP A 10 2.02 6.71 12.36
CA ASP A 10 1.46 5.34 12.35
C ASP A 10 0.19 5.24 13.19
N LEU A 11 0.18 5.86 14.37
CA LEU A 11 -0.97 5.83 15.26
C LEU A 11 -2.21 6.49 14.64
N GLU A 12 -2.05 7.63 13.95
CA GLU A 12 -3.15 8.28 13.23
C GLU A 12 -3.68 7.41 12.08
N VAL A 13 -2.78 6.76 11.33
CA VAL A 13 -3.17 5.84 10.25
C VAL A 13 -3.89 4.62 10.80
N ASP A 14 -3.32 3.96 11.82
CA ASP A 14 -3.90 2.76 12.44
C ASP A 14 -5.27 3.08 13.06
N THR A 15 -5.43 4.26 13.67
CA THR A 15 -6.72 4.74 14.19
C THR A 15 -7.73 4.93 13.06
N ALA A 16 -7.34 5.55 11.94
CA ALA A 16 -8.21 5.72 10.78
C ALA A 16 -8.63 4.37 10.15
N LEU A 17 -7.71 3.40 10.11
CA LEU A 17 -7.97 2.05 9.61
C LEU A 17 -8.86 1.22 10.56
N ALA A 18 -8.89 1.57 11.85
CA ALA A 18 -9.74 0.94 12.85
C ALA A 18 -11.12 1.59 12.98
N GLU A 19 -11.38 2.73 12.32
CA GLU A 19 -12.63 3.50 12.49
C GLU A 19 -13.85 2.73 11.93
N PRO A 20 -14.76 2.23 12.79
CA PRO A 20 -15.85 1.36 12.36
C PRO A 20 -16.93 2.08 11.55
N SER A 21 -17.06 3.41 11.68
CA SER A 21 -18.00 4.19 10.88
C SER A 21 -17.57 4.37 9.42
N VAL A 22 -16.31 4.04 9.09
CA VAL A 22 -15.80 4.11 7.72
C VAL A 22 -16.00 2.75 7.03
N PRO A 23 -16.63 2.73 5.84
CA PRO A 23 -16.81 1.51 5.06
C PRO A 23 -15.51 0.75 4.82
N LEU A 24 -15.57 -0.60 4.89
CA LEU A 24 -14.41 -1.47 4.66
C LEU A 24 -13.69 -1.13 3.35
N ALA A 25 -14.44 -0.91 2.27
CA ALA A 25 -13.88 -0.55 0.97
C ALA A 25 -12.95 0.69 1.03
N ILE A 26 -13.31 1.72 1.80
CA ILE A 26 -12.49 2.91 1.95
C ILE A 26 -11.24 2.62 2.80
N ARG A 27 -11.40 1.86 3.89
CA ARG A 27 -10.29 1.50 4.78
C ARG A 27 -9.28 0.61 4.07
N THR A 28 -9.72 -0.33 3.25
CA THR A 28 -8.85 -1.19 2.45
C THR A 28 -8.11 -0.41 1.36
N VAL A 29 -8.72 0.61 0.73
CA VAL A 29 -7.97 1.52 -0.14
C VAL A 29 -6.88 2.24 0.64
N TRP A 30 -7.16 2.78 1.83
CA TRP A 30 -6.11 3.42 2.64
C TRP A 30 -4.99 2.47 3.04
N GLN A 31 -5.33 1.22 3.40
CA GLN A 31 -4.34 0.19 3.69
C GLN A 31 -3.45 -0.08 2.47
N LEU A 32 -4.04 -0.23 1.28
CA LEU A 32 -3.29 -0.45 0.04
C LEU A 32 -2.33 0.69 -0.25
N LEU A 33 -2.77 1.95 -0.14
CA LEU A 33 -1.92 3.13 -0.34
C LEU A 33 -0.80 3.26 0.70
N ARG A 34 -1.01 2.71 1.90
CA ARG A 34 -0.02 2.73 2.99
C ARG A 34 1.06 1.69 2.77
N GLU A 35 0.72 0.50 2.27
CA GLU A 35 1.65 -0.63 2.16
C GLU A 35 2.31 -0.77 0.79
N SER A 36 1.70 -0.24 -0.27
CA SER A 36 2.19 -0.35 -1.66
C SER A 36 2.49 1.01 -2.29
N ASP A 37 3.09 1.00 -3.48
CA ASP A 37 3.30 2.19 -4.31
C ASP A 37 2.10 2.54 -5.21
N VAL A 38 0.97 1.85 -5.01
CA VAL A 38 -0.27 2.11 -5.74
C VAL A 38 -0.73 3.54 -5.47
N ARG A 39 -1.09 4.29 -6.52
CA ARG A 39 -1.68 5.62 -6.37
C ARG A 39 -3.17 5.51 -6.14
N LEU A 40 -3.76 6.53 -5.49
CA LEU A 40 -5.20 6.54 -5.21
C LEU A 40 -6.07 6.32 -6.45
N SER A 41 -5.72 6.94 -7.59
CA SER A 41 -6.46 6.75 -8.84
C SER A 41 -6.37 5.32 -9.38
N GLU A 42 -5.22 4.67 -9.21
CA GLU A 42 -4.97 3.29 -9.65
C GLU A 42 -5.72 2.31 -8.73
N ALA A 43 -5.66 2.53 -7.40
CA ALA A 43 -6.38 1.72 -6.43
C ALA A 43 -7.89 1.68 -6.68
N VAL A 44 -8.53 2.83 -6.90
CA VAL A 44 -10.00 2.86 -7.14
C VAL A 44 -10.38 2.35 -8.53
N ALA A 45 -9.43 2.23 -9.45
CA ALA A 45 -9.64 1.70 -10.80
C ALA A 45 -9.60 0.17 -10.86
N LEU A 46 -8.97 -0.50 -9.87
CA LEU A 46 -8.88 -1.97 -9.82
C LEU A 46 -10.22 -2.66 -10.07
N ASP A 47 -10.19 -3.64 -10.96
CA ASP A 47 -11.25 -4.61 -11.18
C ASP A 47 -10.88 -5.97 -10.59
N VAL A 48 -11.87 -6.83 -10.37
CA VAL A 48 -11.66 -8.17 -9.80
C VAL A 48 -10.54 -8.97 -10.51
N PRO A 49 -10.42 -8.95 -11.86
CA PRO A 49 -9.35 -9.67 -12.56
C PRO A 49 -7.94 -9.11 -12.34
N ASP A 50 -7.81 -7.97 -11.66
CA ASP A 50 -6.53 -7.36 -11.32
C ASP A 50 -6.05 -7.80 -9.93
N VAL A 51 -6.80 -8.63 -9.20
CA VAL A 51 -6.46 -9.07 -7.84
C VAL A 51 -6.18 -10.57 -7.83
N GLU A 52 -4.94 -10.93 -7.54
CA GLU A 52 -4.50 -12.31 -7.40
C GLU A 52 -4.39 -12.65 -5.92
N LEU A 53 -5.49 -13.12 -5.33
CA LEU A 53 -5.58 -13.36 -3.88
C LEU A 53 -4.63 -14.47 -3.39
N THR A 54 -4.31 -15.45 -4.23
CA THR A 54 -3.39 -16.55 -3.88
C THR A 54 -1.96 -16.05 -3.74
N ASP A 55 -1.50 -15.28 -4.72
CA ASP A 55 -0.14 -14.73 -4.76
C ASP A 55 -0.03 -13.42 -3.98
N ARG A 56 -1.17 -12.85 -3.54
CA ARG A 56 -1.30 -11.59 -2.81
C ARG A 56 -0.71 -10.44 -3.59
N VAL A 57 -1.13 -10.36 -4.85
CA VAL A 57 -0.69 -9.31 -5.78
C VAL A 57 -1.90 -8.55 -6.29
N VAL A 58 -1.73 -7.24 -6.45
CA VAL A 58 -2.61 -6.41 -7.28
C VAL A 58 -1.87 -5.97 -8.54
N VAL A 59 -2.51 -6.12 -9.70
CA VAL A 59 -1.94 -5.89 -11.02
C VAL A 59 -2.47 -4.58 -11.58
N LEU A 60 -1.63 -3.55 -11.65
CA LEU A 60 -1.96 -2.27 -12.25
C LEU A 60 -1.64 -2.31 -13.75
N ARG A 61 -2.66 -2.36 -14.60
CA ARG A 61 -2.50 -2.45 -16.07
C ARG A 61 -2.36 -1.09 -16.76
N GLU A 62 -2.90 -0.03 -16.14
CA GLU A 62 -2.87 1.34 -16.65
C GLU A 62 -2.16 2.25 -15.65
N THR A 63 -0.83 2.12 -15.58
CA THR A 63 -0.01 3.03 -14.77
C THR A 63 0.28 4.31 -15.55
N LYS A 64 0.51 5.44 -14.85
CA LYS A 64 0.90 6.69 -15.54
C LYS A 64 2.23 6.59 -16.28
N GLU A 65 3.08 5.66 -15.90
CA GLU A 65 4.40 5.43 -16.49
C GLU A 65 4.33 4.47 -17.70
N GLY A 66 3.15 3.89 -17.95
CA GLY A 66 2.93 2.89 -18.97
C GLY A 66 3.39 1.50 -18.51
N GLY A 67 2.69 0.47 -18.98
CA GLY A 67 3.00 -0.93 -18.68
C GLY A 67 2.27 -1.48 -17.46
N VAL A 68 2.59 -2.74 -17.15
CA VAL A 68 2.01 -3.50 -16.04
C VAL A 68 2.92 -3.38 -14.83
N PHE A 69 2.34 -3.04 -13.68
CA PHE A 69 3.01 -3.00 -12.40
C PHE A 69 2.30 -3.90 -11.41
N GLU A 70 3.07 -4.73 -10.71
CA GLU A 70 2.55 -5.60 -9.65
C GLU A 70 2.91 -5.01 -8.29
N ALA A 71 1.93 -4.97 -7.40
CA ALA A 71 2.12 -4.59 -6.01
C ALA A 71 1.76 -5.76 -5.09
N ASP A 72 2.74 -6.18 -4.29
CA ASP A 72 2.50 -7.12 -3.19
C ASP A 72 1.59 -6.48 -2.14
N VAL A 73 0.67 -7.28 -1.61
CA VAL A 73 -0.21 -6.89 -0.50
C VAL A 73 -0.02 -7.81 0.71
N THR A 74 -0.29 -7.28 1.89
CA THR A 74 -0.21 -8.09 3.12
C THR A 74 -1.32 -9.14 3.17
N SER A 75 -1.15 -10.18 3.99
CA SER A 75 -2.21 -11.18 4.20
C SER A 75 -3.50 -10.56 4.73
N ALA A 76 -3.40 -9.54 5.59
CA ALA A 76 -4.55 -8.82 6.10
C ALA A 76 -5.30 -8.08 4.98
N THR A 77 -4.58 -7.39 4.09
CA THR A 77 -5.17 -6.73 2.92
C THR A 77 -5.79 -7.75 1.97
N ALA A 78 -5.14 -8.88 1.71
CA ALA A 78 -5.69 -9.95 0.88
C ALA A 78 -7.02 -10.49 1.44
N THR A 79 -7.14 -10.70 2.76
CA THR A 79 -8.41 -11.09 3.39
C THR A 79 -9.50 -10.02 3.20
N GLN A 80 -9.15 -8.74 3.34
CA GLN A 80 -10.12 -7.66 3.11
C GLN A 80 -10.56 -7.57 1.65
N LEU A 81 -9.63 -7.78 0.71
CA LEU A 81 -9.93 -7.81 -0.72
C LEU A 81 -10.85 -8.99 -1.04
N ASP A 82 -10.60 -10.18 -0.48
CA ASP A 82 -11.47 -11.35 -0.62
C ASP A 82 -12.89 -11.07 -0.11
N GLU A 83 -13.02 -10.45 1.07
CA GLU A 83 -14.34 -10.05 1.61
C GLU A 83 -15.06 -9.05 0.71
N LEU A 84 -14.34 -8.05 0.18
CA LEU A 84 -14.92 -7.04 -0.72
C LEU A 84 -15.32 -7.66 -2.06
N ILE A 85 -14.50 -8.52 -2.64
CA ILE A 85 -14.74 -9.17 -3.94
C ILE A 85 -15.91 -10.17 -3.82
N GLY A 86 -15.89 -11.00 -2.78
CA GLY A 86 -16.84 -12.09 -2.59
C GLY A 86 -16.77 -13.08 -3.75
N THR A 87 -17.91 -13.49 -4.29
CA THR A 87 -17.98 -14.45 -5.41
C THR A 87 -17.88 -13.81 -6.79
N ARG A 88 -17.71 -12.48 -6.86
CA ARG A 88 -17.69 -11.74 -8.14
C ARG A 88 -16.48 -12.18 -8.97
N GLN A 89 -16.69 -12.27 -10.28
CA GLN A 89 -15.64 -12.63 -11.24
C GLN A 89 -15.18 -11.43 -12.09
N SER A 90 -15.88 -10.29 -12.00
CA SER A 90 -15.60 -9.09 -12.79
C SER A 90 -16.15 -7.84 -12.12
N GLY A 91 -15.76 -6.68 -12.66
CA GLY A 91 -16.19 -5.37 -12.20
C GLY A 91 -15.34 -4.81 -11.06
N PRO A 92 -15.73 -3.65 -10.50
CA PRO A 92 -14.90 -2.89 -9.55
C PRO A 92 -14.64 -3.67 -8.27
N VAL A 93 -13.38 -3.72 -7.80
CA VAL A 93 -13.08 -4.28 -6.48
C VAL A 93 -13.79 -3.48 -5.40
N PHE A 94 -13.57 -2.17 -5.39
CA PHE A 94 -14.10 -1.27 -4.37
C PHE A 94 -15.45 -0.70 -4.80
N THR A 95 -16.51 -1.14 -4.12
CA THR A 95 -17.87 -0.63 -4.32
C THR A 95 -18.52 -0.15 -3.03
N ILE A 96 -19.33 0.91 -3.12
CA ILE A 96 -20.22 1.36 -2.04
C ILE A 96 -21.61 1.57 -2.64
N GLY A 97 -22.62 0.94 -2.05
CA GLY A 97 -24.00 1.03 -2.57
C GLY A 97 -24.14 0.55 -4.02
N GLY A 98 -23.36 -0.45 -4.42
CA GLY A 98 -23.41 -1.05 -5.77
C GLY A 98 -22.70 -0.27 -6.87
N ARG A 99 -22.06 0.88 -6.59
CA ARG A 99 -21.25 1.62 -7.56
C ARG A 99 -19.78 1.63 -7.21
N ARG A 100 -18.92 1.83 -8.21
CA ARG A 100 -17.47 2.04 -8.01
C ARG A 100 -17.23 3.19 -7.02
N LEU A 101 -16.32 2.94 -6.09
CA LEU A 101 -15.80 3.93 -5.16
C LEU A 101 -15.00 5.00 -5.90
N ARG A 102 -15.22 6.28 -5.60
CA ARG A 102 -14.49 7.39 -6.26
C ARG A 102 -13.33 7.89 -5.40
N ALA A 103 -12.27 8.33 -6.07
CA ALA A 103 -11.05 8.83 -5.42
C ALA A 103 -11.31 10.02 -4.48
N ASP A 104 -12.20 10.94 -4.88
CA ASP A 104 -12.57 12.10 -4.06
C ASP A 104 -13.31 11.70 -2.77
N GLU A 105 -14.11 10.64 -2.80
CA GLU A 105 -14.77 10.10 -1.60
C GLU A 105 -13.77 9.50 -0.61
N VAL A 106 -12.81 8.72 -1.12
CA VAL A 106 -11.72 8.15 -0.30
C VAL A 106 -10.90 9.27 0.34
N ALA A 107 -10.53 10.28 -0.44
CA ALA A 107 -9.73 11.41 0.02
C ALA A 107 -10.48 12.29 1.03
N ALA A 108 -11.74 12.62 0.74
CA ALA A 108 -12.58 13.43 1.62
C ALA A 108 -12.84 12.73 2.96
N THR A 109 -13.09 11.41 2.92
CA THR A 109 -13.29 10.62 4.14
C THR A 109 -12.02 10.58 4.98
N PHE A 110 -10.85 10.39 4.37
CA PHE A 110 -9.58 10.39 5.11
C PHE A 110 -9.33 11.73 5.78
N ARG A 111 -9.55 12.83 5.03
CA ARG A 111 -9.43 14.19 5.57
C ARG A 111 -10.41 14.47 6.69
N LYS A 112 -11.63 13.94 6.61
CA LYS A 112 -12.64 14.09 7.66
C LYS A 112 -12.21 13.38 8.96
N VAL A 113 -11.62 12.19 8.84
CA VAL A 113 -11.20 11.38 10.00
C VAL A 113 -9.90 11.90 10.63
N THR A 114 -8.93 12.30 9.80
CA THR A 114 -7.56 12.61 10.26
C THR A 114 -7.20 14.10 10.25
N GLY A 115 -7.96 14.92 9.52
CA GLY A 115 -7.55 16.30 9.19
C GLY A 115 -6.40 16.40 8.18
N LYS A 116 -5.94 15.28 7.60
CA LYS A 116 -4.77 15.20 6.71
C LYS A 116 -5.15 14.89 5.26
N SER A 117 -4.20 15.09 4.36
CA SER A 117 -4.34 14.66 2.97
C SER A 117 -4.08 13.16 2.85
N VAL A 118 -4.85 12.46 2.01
CA VAL A 118 -4.59 11.04 1.69
C VAL A 118 -3.20 10.83 1.06
N HIS A 119 -2.63 11.87 0.44
CA HIS A 119 -1.25 11.86 -0.07
C HIS A 119 -0.20 11.63 1.04
N ALA A 120 -0.55 11.90 2.31
CA ALA A 120 0.32 11.61 3.44
C ALA A 120 0.61 10.11 3.58
N LEU A 121 -0.31 9.23 3.16
CA LEU A 121 -0.09 7.77 3.20
C LEU A 121 1.07 7.35 2.28
N CYS A 122 1.05 7.81 1.03
CA CYS A 122 2.12 7.55 0.07
C CYS A 122 3.43 8.23 0.50
N PHE A 123 3.36 9.47 1.00
CA PHE A 123 4.55 10.23 1.42
C PHE A 123 5.26 9.58 2.63
N THR A 124 4.51 9.19 3.68
CA THR A 124 5.09 8.54 4.86
C THR A 124 5.77 7.21 4.48
N ARG A 125 5.20 6.43 3.55
CA ARG A 125 5.84 5.22 3.03
C ARG A 125 7.13 5.53 2.27
N GLN A 126 7.09 6.50 1.36
CA GLN A 126 8.27 6.90 0.58
C GLN A 126 9.42 7.34 1.50
N VAL A 127 9.12 8.10 2.56
CA VAL A 127 10.12 8.49 3.58
C VAL A 127 10.71 7.27 4.31
N ARG A 128 9.90 6.23 4.60
CA ARG A 128 10.41 4.97 5.19
C ARG A 128 11.31 4.20 4.23
N SER A 129 10.87 4.03 2.99
CA SER A 129 11.63 3.32 1.96
C SER A 129 12.98 3.99 1.69
N HIS A 130 13.02 5.33 1.63
CA HIS A 130 14.28 6.07 1.55
C HIS A 130 15.17 5.82 2.76
N ARG A 131 14.63 5.86 3.99
CA ARG A 131 15.41 5.58 5.21
C ARG A 131 15.92 4.14 5.27
N GLU A 132 15.19 3.18 4.73
CA GLU A 132 15.59 1.78 4.68
C GLU A 132 16.67 1.55 3.64
N THR A 133 16.59 2.22 2.49
CA THR A 133 17.59 2.18 1.42
C THR A 133 18.87 2.91 1.81
N ASP A 134 18.79 4.02 2.55
CA ASP A 134 19.92 4.77 3.11
C ASP A 134 20.51 4.11 4.37
N ARG A 135 19.91 3.02 4.87
CA ARG A 135 20.43 2.32 6.06
C ARG A 135 21.72 1.61 5.66
N PRO A 136 22.88 1.94 6.27
CA PRO A 136 24.13 1.28 5.92
C PRO A 136 24.00 -0.23 6.17
N THR A 137 24.17 -1.01 5.10
CA THR A 137 24.22 -2.46 5.17
C THR A 137 25.38 -2.86 6.08
N LEU A 138 25.08 -3.52 7.20
CA LEU A 138 26.12 -4.14 8.03
C LEU A 138 26.70 -5.30 7.22
N VAL A 139 27.79 -5.05 6.50
CA VAL A 139 28.57 -6.11 5.86
C VAL A 139 29.31 -6.84 6.97
N GLU A 140 28.90 -8.07 7.25
CA GLU A 140 29.63 -8.96 8.14
C GLU A 140 31.05 -9.13 7.57
N ARG A 141 32.04 -8.60 8.29
CA ARG A 141 33.44 -8.72 7.89
C ARG A 141 33.79 -10.21 7.89
N ALA A 142 34.01 -10.78 6.71
CA ALA A 142 34.62 -12.10 6.58
C ALA A 142 35.90 -12.13 7.43
N ALA A 143 35.99 -13.08 8.36
CA ALA A 143 37.15 -13.26 9.20
C ALA A 143 38.40 -13.43 8.30
N PRO A 144 39.52 -12.75 8.59
CA PRO A 144 40.72 -12.87 7.79
C PRO A 144 41.20 -14.33 7.82
N GLY A 145 41.31 -14.91 6.62
CA GLY A 145 41.63 -16.30 6.39
C GLY A 145 42.91 -16.76 7.09
N GLN A 146 42.83 -17.97 7.62
CA GLN A 146 43.96 -18.80 7.99
C GLN A 146 44.85 -18.99 6.77
N GLY A 147 46.02 -18.37 6.78
CA GLY A 147 47.04 -18.56 5.75
C GLY A 147 47.54 -20.00 5.77
N SER A 148 47.28 -20.73 4.68
CA SER A 148 47.86 -22.03 4.40
C SER A 148 49.38 -21.92 4.32
N THR A 149 50.09 -22.60 5.21
CA THR A 149 51.53 -22.90 5.06
C THR A 149 51.69 -24.02 4.03
N LYS A 150 52.40 -23.70 2.95
CA LYS A 150 52.80 -24.60 1.86
C LYS A 150 53.97 -25.48 2.30
N PRO A 151 54.09 -26.75 1.86
CA PRO A 151 55.16 -27.64 2.29
C PRO A 151 56.46 -27.37 1.52
N ALA A 152 57.59 -27.72 2.15
CA ALA A 152 58.89 -27.92 1.54
C ALA A 152 59.28 -29.39 1.69
#